data_AF-A0A520FII4-F1
#
_entry.id   AF-A0A520FII4-F1
#
_cell.length_a   1.000
_cell.length_b   1.000
_cell.length_c   1.000
_cell.angle_alpha   90.00
_cell.angle_beta   90.00
_cell.angle_gamma   90.00
#
_symmetry.space_group_name_H-M   'P 1'
#
loop_
_entity.id
_entity.type
_entity.pdbx_description
1 polymer ?
#
loop_
_entity_poly.entity_id
_entity_poly.type
_entity_poly.pdbx_seq_one_letter_code
_entity_poly.pdbx_strand_id
1 'polypeptide(L)'
;MRAREISSLALDSYQRAARVALSNHLVTATYPDRIALPLLRRWATELREDLLELFGYRFEVTETTARLFPVIDRLDDSQPARTPSERVFDRRRYAYLALALAALGRAGNQITLSELADHVATESSQVDGVELTTDRASDRDAFVDAIGWLATRGAISLADGDATGWANNPTAGEALYDIDRSVVVAMFRPPRAVQHLRSIRGLLAGSDAPIDPEDSDLGHIESGREADPKETLRAVRRALVEHPVVYLDDLDGDARTALTASRTVADVELLTGLVAERRAEGVALIDTSGRLSDHRFPSTGTIAQVALLIAGEISDRVVDPDAPALTTHPLPASDLLVEQLDDAIPGGGIFGDLADFGFPADPTTVENSAERTQYPLIEDSWLVSVVDDLVDRFGRTFAAQWQTDRDGLRIRAIALLHRLRLIHSVSGGVLVLPVIARYRDVMVSVRDRAPQDSLFGTEQAPSTDPSEVEA
;
A
#
# COMPACT_ATOMS: atom_id res chain seq x y z
N MET A 1 -17.98 9.48 19.07
CA MET A 1 -17.61 9.94 17.72
C MET A 1 -18.08 11.37 17.47
N ARG A 2 -17.13 12.29 17.36
CA ARG A 2 -17.26 13.73 17.10
C ARG A 2 -17.82 14.05 15.73
N ALA A 3 -17.63 13.19 14.73
CA ALA A 3 -18.20 13.39 13.40
C ALA A 3 -19.73 13.63 13.41
N ARG A 4 -20.46 13.09 14.39
CA ARG A 4 -21.92 13.32 14.55
C ARG A 4 -22.28 14.74 15.00
N GLU A 5 -21.33 15.44 15.62
CA GLU A 5 -21.48 16.81 16.12
C GLU A 5 -21.07 17.85 15.06
N ILE A 6 -20.43 17.42 13.98
CA ILE A 6 -19.97 18.28 12.89
C ILE A 6 -21.15 18.73 12.03
N SER A 7 -21.29 20.03 11.84
CA SER A 7 -22.35 20.60 10.99
C SER A 7 -22.30 20.06 9.56
N SER A 8 -23.46 19.92 8.91
CA SER A 8 -23.56 19.45 7.52
C SER A 8 -22.72 20.27 6.53
N LEU A 9 -22.59 21.57 6.75
CA LEU A 9 -21.78 22.48 5.92
C LEU A 9 -20.27 22.21 6.02
N ALA A 10 -19.81 21.62 7.13
CA ALA A 10 -18.40 21.36 7.39
C ALA A 10 -18.02 19.88 7.23
N LEU A 11 -19.01 18.99 7.11
CA LEU A 11 -18.81 17.54 7.10
C LEU A 11 -17.93 17.06 5.94
N ASP A 12 -18.10 17.58 4.72
CA ASP A 12 -17.22 17.22 3.58
C ASP A 12 -15.75 17.57 3.86
N SER A 13 -15.50 18.73 4.50
CA SER A 13 -14.15 19.15 4.86
C SER A 13 -13.55 18.21 5.91
N TYR A 14 -14.34 17.77 6.88
CA TYR A 14 -13.91 16.81 7.89
C TYR A 14 -13.62 15.44 7.29
N GLN A 15 -14.53 14.90 6.48
CA GLN A 15 -14.37 13.60 5.81
C GLN A 15 -13.17 13.59 4.88
N ARG A 16 -12.90 14.70 4.20
CA ARG A 16 -11.67 14.87 3.42
C ARG A 16 -10.42 14.83 4.30
N ALA A 17 -10.45 15.47 5.47
CA ALA A 17 -9.34 15.42 6.42
C ALA A 17 -9.11 13.99 6.95
N ALA A 18 -10.18 13.27 7.28
CA ALA A 18 -10.11 11.87 7.70
C ALA A 18 -9.47 10.97 6.62
N ARG A 19 -9.90 11.10 5.36
CA ARG A 19 -9.30 10.35 4.24
C ARG A 19 -7.81 10.69 4.06
N VAL A 20 -7.44 11.97 4.15
CA VAL A 20 -6.02 12.38 4.06
C VAL A 20 -5.18 11.75 5.18
N ALA A 21 -5.68 11.71 6.41
CA ALA A 21 -4.97 11.09 7.54
C ALA A 21 -4.81 9.57 7.37
N LEU A 22 -5.86 8.89 6.87
CA LEU A 22 -5.84 7.45 6.62
C LEU A 22 -4.90 7.07 5.46
N SER A 23 -4.91 7.83 4.36
CA SER A 23 -4.02 7.55 3.20
C SER A 23 -2.57 7.93 3.45
N ASN A 24 -2.29 8.83 4.39
CA ASN A 24 -0.95 9.36 4.63
C ASN A 24 -0.63 9.29 6.12
N HIS A 25 0.02 8.20 6.51
CA HIS A 25 0.40 7.98 7.90
C HIS A 25 1.36 9.05 8.44
N LEU A 26 2.06 9.77 7.56
CA LEU A 26 2.83 10.97 7.87
C LEU A 26 2.46 12.06 6.87
N VAL A 27 2.08 13.23 7.37
CA VAL A 27 1.87 14.45 6.62
C VAL A 27 2.81 15.52 7.17
N THR A 28 3.49 16.25 6.30
CA THR A 28 4.43 17.31 6.63
C THR A 28 4.00 18.62 5.97
N ALA A 29 4.79 19.68 6.12
CA ALA A 29 4.52 20.95 5.43
C ALA A 29 4.52 20.84 3.89
N THR A 30 5.18 19.81 3.34
CA THR A 30 5.34 19.60 1.90
C THR A 30 4.73 18.30 1.39
N TYR A 31 4.54 17.30 2.24
CA TYR A 31 4.04 15.97 1.87
C TYR A 31 2.68 15.65 2.53
N PRO A 32 1.72 15.03 1.83
CA PRO A 32 1.74 14.72 0.39
C PRO A 32 1.64 15.99 -0.48
N ASP A 33 1.12 17.08 0.10
CA ASP A 33 1.07 18.41 -0.51
C ASP A 33 1.01 19.49 0.58
N ARG A 34 1.07 20.77 0.17
CA ARG A 34 1.10 21.93 1.08
C ARG A 34 -0.23 22.24 1.77
N ILE A 35 -1.34 21.64 1.33
CA ILE A 35 -2.68 21.93 1.86
C ILE A 35 -3.16 20.86 2.85
N ALA A 36 -2.56 19.67 2.84
CA ALA A 36 -2.89 18.55 3.71
C ALA A 36 -2.71 18.89 5.20
N LEU A 37 -1.54 19.39 5.62
CA LEU A 37 -1.28 19.68 7.04
C LEU A 37 -2.22 20.77 7.62
N PRO A 38 -2.45 21.91 6.94
CA PRO A 38 -3.47 22.89 7.39
C PRO A 38 -4.88 22.29 7.53
N LEU A 39 -5.27 21.41 6.60
CA LEU A 39 -6.57 20.73 6.66
C LEU A 39 -6.67 19.81 7.88
N LEU A 40 -5.64 19.01 8.17
CA LEU A 40 -5.60 18.12 9.33
C LEU A 40 -5.60 18.90 10.65
N ARG A 41 -4.83 20.00 10.72
CA ARG A 41 -4.78 20.87 11.90
C ARG A 41 -6.15 21.45 12.26
N ARG A 42 -6.95 21.81 11.27
CA ARG A 42 -8.32 22.32 11.48
C ARG A 42 -9.20 21.33 12.24
N TRP A 43 -9.01 20.03 12.04
CA TRP A 43 -9.84 18.96 12.59
C TRP A 43 -9.07 18.05 13.57
N ALA A 44 -7.96 18.54 14.12
CA ALA A 44 -7.02 17.70 14.86
C ALA A 44 -7.63 17.07 16.11
N THR A 45 -8.54 17.76 16.79
CA THR A 45 -9.20 17.26 18.00
C THR A 45 -10.20 16.17 17.67
N GLU A 46 -11.07 16.42 16.70
CA GLU A 46 -12.11 15.50 16.26
C GLU A 46 -11.50 14.23 15.67
N LEU A 47 -10.50 14.37 14.79
CA LEU A 47 -9.80 13.23 14.20
C LEU A 47 -9.08 12.39 15.25
N ARG A 48 -8.44 13.01 16.25
CA ARG A 48 -7.76 12.26 17.31
C ARG A 48 -8.71 11.39 18.10
N GLU A 49 -9.89 11.90 18.45
CA GLU A 49 -10.89 11.14 19.18
C GLU A 49 -11.52 10.05 18.30
N ASP A 50 -11.94 10.39 17.08
CA ASP A 50 -12.66 9.46 16.20
C ASP A 50 -11.77 8.32 15.68
N LEU A 51 -10.52 8.59 15.32
CA LEU A 51 -9.58 7.57 14.86
C LEU A 51 -9.21 6.60 15.99
N LEU A 52 -9.07 7.11 17.24
CA LEU A 52 -8.82 6.27 18.41
C LEU A 52 -10.05 5.45 18.81
N GLU A 53 -11.24 6.03 18.72
CA GLU A 53 -12.51 5.36 19.04
C GLU A 53 -12.79 4.23 18.04
N LEU A 54 -12.70 4.53 16.74
CA LEU A 54 -13.09 3.60 15.67
C LEU A 54 -12.05 2.53 15.40
N PHE A 55 -10.77 2.88 15.37
CA PHE A 55 -9.70 2.02 14.89
C PHE A 55 -8.63 1.71 15.93
N GLY A 56 -8.60 2.45 17.05
CA GLY A 56 -7.48 2.41 17.98
C GLY A 56 -6.24 3.17 17.50
N TYR A 57 -6.32 3.88 16.37
CA TYR A 57 -5.18 4.62 15.84
C TYR A 57 -4.91 5.87 16.66
N ARG A 58 -3.66 6.06 17.09
CA ARG A 58 -3.25 7.31 17.72
C ARG A 58 -2.99 8.35 16.64
N PHE A 59 -3.38 9.59 16.88
CA PHE A 59 -3.14 10.69 15.93
C PHE A 59 -2.52 11.90 16.63
N GLU A 60 -1.31 12.25 16.21
CA GLU A 60 -0.53 13.35 16.75
C GLU A 60 -0.36 14.43 15.69
N VAL A 61 -0.69 15.69 16.03
CA VAL A 61 -0.54 16.84 15.14
C VAL A 61 0.30 17.88 15.85
N THR A 62 1.35 18.33 15.17
CA THR A 62 2.31 19.32 15.65
C THR A 62 2.29 20.57 14.76
N GLU A 63 3.30 21.42 14.89
CA GLU A 63 3.45 22.56 14.00
C GLU A 63 3.87 22.17 12.57
N THR A 64 4.67 21.11 12.44
CA THR A 64 5.32 20.75 11.16
C THR A 64 4.86 19.41 10.62
N THR A 65 4.18 18.60 11.45
CA THR A 65 3.77 17.25 11.09
C THR A 65 2.38 16.88 11.60
N ALA A 66 1.73 15.96 10.91
CA ALA A 66 0.64 15.15 11.44
C ALA A 66 0.99 13.67 11.22
N ARG A 67 0.91 12.86 12.27
CA ARG A 67 1.32 11.45 12.27
C ARG A 67 0.17 10.59 12.78
N LEU A 68 -0.26 9.65 11.95
CA LEU A 68 -1.19 8.58 12.32
C LEU A 68 -0.40 7.33 12.69
N PHE A 69 -0.62 6.78 13.87
CA PHE A 69 -0.02 5.52 14.32
C PHE A 69 -1.04 4.40 14.11
N PRO A 70 -0.98 3.68 12.97
CA PRO A 70 -1.87 2.57 12.73
C PRO A 70 -1.58 1.41 13.69
N VAL A 71 -2.62 0.64 13.97
CA VAL A 71 -2.55 -0.66 14.64
C VAL A 71 -2.62 -1.70 13.52
N ILE A 72 -1.63 -2.58 13.43
CA ILE A 72 -1.53 -3.55 12.33
C ILE A 72 -2.13 -4.87 12.78
N ASP A 73 -3.19 -5.33 12.12
CA ASP A 73 -3.82 -6.62 12.42
C ASP A 73 -3.12 -7.79 11.74
N ARG A 74 -2.64 -7.56 10.51
CA ARG A 74 -2.01 -8.57 9.67
C ARG A 74 -0.92 -7.95 8.82
N LEU A 75 0.04 -8.77 8.44
CA LEU A 75 1.06 -8.38 7.48
C LEU A 75 0.46 -8.38 6.07
N ASP A 76 0.90 -7.43 5.25
CA ASP A 76 0.45 -7.23 3.88
C ASP A 76 1.67 -6.89 3.01
N ASP A 77 1.99 -7.75 2.05
CA ASP A 77 3.12 -7.59 1.13
C ASP A 77 2.78 -6.72 -0.10
N SER A 78 1.53 -6.27 -0.22
CA SER A 78 1.05 -5.49 -1.37
C SER A 78 1.43 -4.01 -1.32
N GLN A 79 1.97 -3.53 -0.19
CA GLN A 79 2.24 -2.11 0.08
C GLN A 79 3.75 -1.78 0.22
N PRO A 80 4.59 -2.05 -0.80
CA PRO A 80 6.01 -1.72 -0.70
C PRO A 80 6.27 -0.21 -0.86
N ALA A 81 7.38 0.26 -0.29
CA ALA A 81 7.96 1.55 -0.64
C ALA A 81 8.38 1.57 -2.13
N ARG A 82 8.20 2.73 -2.77
CA ARG A 82 8.48 2.96 -4.18
C ARG A 82 9.29 4.23 -4.40
N THR A 83 10.11 4.22 -5.45
CA THR A 83 10.75 5.43 -5.99
C THR A 83 9.70 6.32 -6.68
N PRO A 84 10.03 7.59 -7.01
CA PRO A 84 9.17 8.43 -7.85
C PRO A 84 8.89 7.82 -9.25
N SER A 85 9.76 6.92 -9.72
CA SER A 85 9.60 6.15 -10.96
C SER A 85 8.85 4.82 -10.76
N GLU A 86 8.15 4.64 -9.64
CA GLU A 86 7.33 3.46 -9.30
C GLU A 86 8.12 2.14 -9.12
N ARG A 87 9.45 2.21 -9.06
CA ARG A 87 10.30 1.05 -8.77
C ARG A 87 10.14 0.65 -7.31
N VAL A 88 9.85 -0.63 -7.08
CA VAL A 88 9.74 -1.22 -5.74
C VAL A 88 11.10 -1.23 -5.05
N PHE A 89 11.12 -0.88 -3.77
CA PHE A 89 12.32 -0.99 -2.94
C PHE A 89 12.70 -2.46 -2.75
N ASP A 90 13.97 -2.76 -3.01
CA ASP A 90 14.58 -4.06 -2.72
C ASP A 90 15.27 -4.03 -1.35
N ARG A 91 15.88 -5.16 -0.98
CA ARG A 91 16.59 -5.32 0.30
C ARG A 91 17.61 -4.20 0.55
N ARG A 92 18.40 -3.80 -0.45
CA ARG A 92 19.43 -2.75 -0.32
C ARG A 92 18.80 -1.38 -0.07
N ARG A 93 17.76 -1.02 -0.83
CA ARG A 93 17.06 0.27 -0.64
C ARG A 93 16.42 0.39 0.72
N TYR A 94 15.79 -0.67 1.24
CA TYR A 94 15.26 -0.66 2.60
C TYR A 94 16.35 -0.55 3.66
N ALA A 95 17.48 -1.27 3.49
CA ALA A 95 18.62 -1.15 4.40
C ALA A 95 19.19 0.28 4.42
N TYR A 96 19.44 0.86 3.24
CA TYR A 96 19.95 2.23 3.14
C TYR A 96 18.95 3.27 3.67
N LEU A 97 17.66 3.07 3.46
CA LEU A 97 16.63 3.93 4.04
C LEU A 97 16.68 3.92 5.57
N ALA A 98 16.75 2.74 6.20
CA ALA A 98 16.81 2.60 7.65
C ALA A 98 18.10 3.19 8.22
N LEU A 99 19.25 2.89 7.61
CA LEU A 99 20.56 3.39 8.04
C LEU A 99 20.70 4.90 7.85
N ALA A 100 20.22 5.45 6.72
CA ALA A 100 20.21 6.88 6.48
C ALA A 100 19.32 7.60 7.51
N LEU A 101 18.14 7.06 7.80
CA LEU A 101 17.26 7.65 8.83
C LEU A 101 17.92 7.66 10.22
N ALA A 102 18.65 6.59 10.57
CA ALA A 102 19.41 6.52 11.82
C ALA A 102 20.57 7.53 11.85
N ALA A 103 21.28 7.72 10.73
CA ALA A 103 22.36 8.71 10.61
C ALA A 103 21.82 10.15 10.72
N LEU A 104 20.72 10.46 10.02
CA LEU A 104 20.04 11.76 10.09
C LEU A 104 19.58 12.11 11.51
N GLY A 105 19.11 11.12 12.28
CA GLY A 105 18.72 11.31 13.68
C GLY A 105 19.86 11.76 14.60
N ARG A 106 21.12 11.53 14.21
CA ARG A 106 22.33 11.92 14.95
C ARG A 106 23.05 13.14 14.34
N ALA A 107 22.68 13.53 13.14
CA ALA A 107 23.34 14.59 12.39
C ALA A 107 23.00 16.00 12.91
N GLY A 108 23.73 16.99 12.37
CA GLY A 108 23.50 18.41 12.59
C GLY A 108 22.18 18.91 11.98
N ASN A 109 22.16 20.17 11.54
CA ASN A 109 21.02 20.71 10.78
C ASN A 109 21.19 20.48 9.28
N GLN A 110 22.40 20.21 8.83
CA GLN A 110 22.77 19.96 7.44
C GLN A 110 23.71 18.76 7.38
N ILE A 111 23.72 18.06 6.25
CA ILE A 111 24.63 16.96 5.95
C ILE A 111 24.90 16.89 4.45
N THR A 112 26.13 16.58 4.04
CA THR A 112 26.42 16.30 2.63
C THR A 112 26.04 14.87 2.26
N LEU A 113 25.79 14.62 0.98
CA LEU A 113 25.44 13.29 0.51
C LEU A 113 26.60 12.32 0.67
N SER A 114 27.84 12.78 0.48
CA SER A 114 29.04 11.98 0.74
C SER A 114 29.19 11.62 2.22
N GLU A 115 28.99 12.58 3.14
CA GLU A 115 29.05 12.31 4.59
C GLU A 115 27.98 11.30 5.02
N LEU A 116 26.76 11.45 4.50
CA LEU A 116 25.68 10.49 4.75
C LEU A 116 26.00 9.11 4.18
N ALA A 117 26.59 9.04 2.98
CA ALA A 117 27.03 7.79 2.36
C ALA A 117 28.11 7.09 3.20
N ASP A 118 29.06 7.84 3.76
CA ASP A 118 30.11 7.30 4.64
C ASP A 118 29.53 6.71 5.92
N HIS A 119 28.55 7.38 6.53
CA HIS A 119 27.83 6.84 7.69
C HIS A 119 27.08 5.54 7.34
N VAL A 120 26.35 5.52 6.22
CA VAL A 120 25.62 4.32 5.78
C VAL A 120 26.58 3.19 5.41
N ALA A 121 27.70 3.48 4.74
CA ALA A 121 28.72 2.50 4.41
C ALA A 121 29.33 1.85 5.65
N THR A 122 29.64 2.66 6.67
CA THR A 122 30.20 2.19 7.95
C THR A 122 29.27 1.22 8.68
N GLU A 123 27.97 1.53 8.74
CA GLU A 123 26.99 0.66 9.43
C GLU A 123 26.62 -0.56 8.57
N SER A 124 26.45 -0.36 7.25
CA SER A 124 26.07 -1.45 6.34
C SER A 124 27.14 -2.53 6.21
N SER A 125 28.43 -2.20 6.41
CA SER A 125 29.51 -3.19 6.38
C SER A 125 29.45 -4.19 7.53
N GLN A 126 28.60 -3.96 8.54
CA GLN A 126 28.36 -4.90 9.64
C GLN A 126 27.32 -5.97 9.29
N VAL A 127 26.69 -5.89 8.12
CA VAL A 127 25.59 -6.78 7.71
C VAL A 127 25.86 -7.33 6.32
N ASP A 128 26.09 -8.64 6.24
CA ASP A 128 26.39 -9.32 4.99
C ASP A 128 25.27 -9.16 3.95
N GLY A 129 25.66 -8.76 2.74
CA GLY A 129 24.80 -8.66 1.55
C GLY A 129 24.08 -7.33 1.36
N VAL A 130 24.30 -6.34 2.22
CA VAL A 130 23.75 -4.96 2.09
C VAL A 130 24.82 -3.88 2.12
N GLU A 131 26.08 -4.22 1.88
CA GLU A 131 27.22 -3.31 1.95
C GLU A 131 27.12 -2.22 0.87
N LEU A 132 27.20 -0.96 1.28
CA LEU A 132 27.31 0.18 0.38
C LEU A 132 28.76 0.38 -0.06
N THR A 133 29.02 0.30 -1.36
CA THR A 133 30.30 0.69 -1.97
C THR A 133 30.05 1.73 -3.05
N THR A 134 30.64 2.91 -2.91
CA THR A 134 30.46 4.02 -3.86
C THR A 134 31.05 3.73 -5.24
N ASP A 135 31.93 2.73 -5.40
CA ASP A 135 32.39 2.29 -6.73
C ASP A 135 31.29 1.56 -7.54
N ARG A 136 30.32 0.94 -6.86
CA ARG A 136 29.26 0.16 -7.52
C ARG A 136 28.06 1.05 -7.85
N ALA A 137 27.76 1.18 -9.14
CA ALA A 137 26.64 2.01 -9.61
C ALA A 137 25.30 1.61 -9.00
N SER A 138 25.02 0.31 -8.90
CA SER A 138 23.77 -0.19 -8.30
C SER A 138 23.59 0.22 -6.83
N ASP A 139 24.69 0.29 -6.07
CA ASP A 139 24.65 0.67 -4.67
C ASP A 139 24.42 2.17 -4.52
N ARG A 140 25.07 2.99 -5.36
CA ARG A 140 24.83 4.43 -5.44
C ARG A 140 23.40 4.75 -5.81
N ASP A 141 22.85 4.07 -6.82
CA ASP A 141 21.47 4.26 -7.26
C ASP A 141 20.46 3.90 -6.16
N ALA A 142 20.69 2.77 -5.47
CA ALA A 142 19.84 2.35 -4.36
C ALA A 142 19.91 3.34 -3.18
N PHE A 143 21.10 3.90 -2.90
CA PHE A 143 21.28 4.91 -1.87
C PHE A 143 20.55 6.21 -2.23
N VAL A 144 20.74 6.72 -3.46
CA VAL A 144 20.04 7.92 -3.93
C VAL A 144 18.52 7.73 -3.97
N ASP A 145 18.02 6.54 -4.30
CA ASP A 145 16.59 6.23 -4.21
C ASP A 145 16.06 6.37 -2.77
N ALA A 146 16.81 5.88 -1.78
CA ALA A 146 16.45 6.01 -0.36
C ALA A 146 16.45 7.48 0.10
N ILE A 147 17.45 8.26 -0.32
CA ILE A 147 17.52 9.70 -0.05
C ILE A 147 16.37 10.45 -0.73
N GLY A 148 16.05 10.14 -1.98
CA GLY A 148 14.91 10.71 -2.70
C GLY A 148 13.58 10.40 -2.02
N TRP A 149 13.43 9.21 -1.44
CA TRP A 149 12.24 8.82 -0.69
C TRP A 149 12.06 9.61 0.62
N LEU A 150 13.16 9.88 1.34
CA LEU A 150 13.19 10.75 2.52
C LEU A 150 12.90 12.21 2.15
N ALA A 151 13.51 12.70 1.07
CA ALA A 151 13.30 14.06 0.57
C ALA A 151 11.86 14.30 0.13
N THR A 152 11.24 13.33 -0.54
CA THR A 152 9.83 13.39 -0.95
C THR A 152 8.89 13.57 0.25
N ARG A 153 9.24 13.00 1.41
CA ARG A 153 8.46 13.11 2.65
C ARG A 153 8.85 14.33 3.49
N GLY A 154 9.80 15.15 3.03
CA GLY A 154 10.25 16.36 3.71
C GLY A 154 11.16 16.11 4.91
N ALA A 155 11.75 14.91 5.05
CA ALA A 155 12.73 14.66 6.10
C ALA A 155 14.05 15.42 5.88
N ILE A 156 14.37 15.64 4.60
CA ILE A 156 15.50 16.42 4.13
C ILE A 156 15.07 17.25 2.92
N SER A 157 15.75 18.37 2.67
CA SER A 157 15.56 19.17 1.46
C SER A 157 16.89 19.58 0.85
N LEU A 158 17.00 19.52 -0.47
CA LEU A 158 18.21 19.90 -1.20
C LEU A 158 18.47 21.41 -1.01
N ALA A 159 19.59 21.74 -0.37
CA ALA A 159 20.04 23.10 -0.16
C ALA A 159 20.94 23.57 -1.30
N ASP A 160 21.86 22.70 -1.76
CA ASP A 160 22.77 22.95 -2.88
C ASP A 160 23.25 21.65 -3.53
N GLY A 161 23.73 21.71 -4.77
CA GLY A 161 24.30 20.57 -5.50
C GLY A 161 23.28 19.65 -6.19
N ASP A 162 23.71 18.43 -6.51
CA ASP A 162 22.89 17.44 -7.24
C ASP A 162 23.26 15.99 -6.87
N ALA A 163 22.27 15.25 -6.36
CA ALA A 163 22.41 13.84 -6.03
C ALA A 163 22.66 12.96 -7.25
N THR A 164 22.14 13.35 -8.42
CA THR A 164 22.37 12.63 -9.68
C THR A 164 23.83 12.79 -10.12
N GLY A 165 24.38 14.00 -9.97
CA GLY A 165 25.81 14.28 -10.13
C GLY A 165 26.69 13.39 -9.25
N TRP A 166 26.35 13.27 -7.97
CA TRP A 166 27.05 12.37 -7.04
C TRP A 166 26.91 10.88 -7.46
N ALA A 167 25.71 10.44 -7.85
CA ALA A 167 25.50 9.07 -8.33
C ALA A 167 26.29 8.75 -9.60
N ASN A 168 26.54 9.73 -10.47
CA ASN A 168 27.35 9.54 -11.66
C ASN A 168 28.85 9.55 -11.35
N ASN A 169 29.29 10.48 -10.50
CA ASN A 169 30.69 10.60 -10.09
C ASN A 169 30.79 11.13 -8.65
N PRO A 170 30.92 10.24 -7.64
CA PRO A 170 31.01 10.63 -6.23
C PRO A 170 32.22 11.49 -5.89
N THR A 171 33.28 11.47 -6.70
CA THR A 171 34.49 12.28 -6.45
C THR A 171 34.36 13.72 -6.90
N ALA A 172 33.39 14.02 -7.76
CA ALA A 172 33.21 15.34 -8.36
C ALA A 172 31.82 15.95 -8.13
N GLY A 173 30.79 15.12 -7.94
CA GLY A 173 29.44 15.54 -7.61
C GLY A 173 29.20 15.53 -6.10
N GLU A 174 28.38 16.45 -5.62
CA GLU A 174 28.01 16.56 -4.21
C GLU A 174 26.59 17.13 -4.11
N ALA A 175 25.91 16.86 -3.00
CA ALA A 175 24.65 17.49 -2.63
C ALA A 175 24.63 17.80 -1.13
N LEU A 176 24.23 19.02 -0.78
CA LEU A 176 24.01 19.46 0.59
C LEU A 176 22.52 19.41 0.91
N TYR A 177 22.16 18.78 2.02
CA TYR A 177 20.78 18.69 2.48
C TYR A 177 20.58 19.41 3.81
N ASP A 178 19.50 20.18 3.89
CA ASP A 178 18.91 20.63 5.16
C ASP A 178 18.08 19.48 5.76
N ILE A 179 18.16 19.29 7.07
CA ILE A 179 17.48 18.21 7.81
C ILE A 179 16.30 18.78 8.60
N ASP A 180 15.09 18.27 8.36
CA ASP A 180 13.94 18.53 9.22
C ASP A 180 13.89 17.49 10.35
N ARG A 181 14.43 17.88 11.51
CA ARG A 181 14.47 17.01 12.69
C ARG A 181 13.09 16.58 13.17
N SER A 182 12.06 17.43 13.01
CA SER A 182 10.70 17.09 13.44
C SER A 182 10.13 15.98 12.59
N VAL A 183 10.40 16.01 11.29
CA VAL A 183 9.99 14.95 10.35
C VAL A 183 10.78 13.68 10.59
N VAL A 184 12.11 13.75 10.71
CA VAL A 184 12.97 12.58 11.01
C VAL A 184 12.50 11.84 12.26
N VAL A 185 12.22 12.58 13.35
CA VAL A 185 11.69 12.00 14.60
C VAL A 185 10.29 11.41 14.43
N ALA A 186 9.44 12.00 13.57
CA ALA A 186 8.09 11.49 13.34
C ALA A 186 8.07 10.20 12.49
N MET A 187 9.07 9.96 11.63
CA MET A 187 9.11 8.82 10.71
C MET A 187 9.27 7.47 11.42
N PHE A 188 10.23 7.37 12.35
CA PHE A 188 10.54 6.10 13.03
C PHE A 188 10.15 6.15 14.51
N ARG A 189 8.92 5.74 14.78
CA ARG A 189 8.37 5.59 16.14
C ARG A 189 7.60 4.27 16.22
N PRO A 190 8.31 3.13 16.17
CA PRO A 190 7.67 1.83 16.26
C PRO A 190 6.90 1.73 17.59
N PRO A 191 5.81 0.95 17.65
CA PRO A 191 5.03 0.78 18.87
C PRO A 191 5.84 0.14 20.00
N ARG A 192 6.90 -0.61 19.63
CA ARG A 192 7.85 -1.25 20.52
C ARG A 192 9.27 -1.08 20.00
N ALA A 193 10.25 -1.20 20.89
CA ALA A 193 11.64 -1.26 20.46
C ALA A 193 11.87 -2.54 19.64
N VAL A 194 12.23 -2.37 18.36
CA VAL A 194 12.44 -3.46 17.41
C VAL A 194 13.49 -4.48 17.88
N GLN A 195 14.48 -4.05 18.67
CA GLN A 195 15.50 -4.93 19.26
C GLN A 195 14.97 -5.92 20.31
N HIS A 196 13.73 -5.75 20.80
CA HIS A 196 13.10 -6.66 21.76
C HIS A 196 12.18 -7.68 21.09
N LEU A 197 12.06 -7.65 19.76
CA LEU A 197 11.18 -8.56 19.03
C LEU A 197 11.85 -9.91 18.86
N ARG A 198 11.17 -10.97 19.34
CA ARG A 198 11.49 -12.38 19.03
C ARG A 198 10.61 -12.95 17.92
N SER A 199 9.53 -12.24 17.61
CA SER A 199 8.63 -12.51 16.49
C SER A 199 8.02 -11.19 16.02
N ILE A 200 7.78 -11.07 14.72
CA ILE A 200 7.07 -9.96 14.09
C ILE A 200 5.64 -9.84 14.63
N ARG A 201 5.05 -10.93 15.16
CA ARG A 201 3.75 -10.89 15.85
C ARG A 201 3.74 -9.90 17.02
N GLY A 202 4.90 -9.60 17.60
CA GLY A 202 5.06 -8.58 18.63
C GLY A 202 4.75 -7.14 18.17
N LEU A 203 4.62 -6.90 16.87
CA LEU A 203 4.17 -5.62 16.28
C LEU A 203 2.70 -5.62 15.87
N LEU A 204 2.02 -6.77 15.93
CA LEU A 204 0.61 -6.90 15.56
C LEU A 204 -0.31 -6.55 16.73
N ALA A 205 -1.56 -6.24 16.43
CA ALA A 205 -2.62 -5.97 17.40
C ALA A 205 -2.76 -7.11 18.41
N GLY A 206 -3.13 -6.79 19.65
CA GLY A 206 -3.33 -7.78 20.72
C GLY A 206 -2.05 -8.31 21.38
N SER A 207 -0.87 -7.93 20.89
CA SER A 207 0.43 -8.32 21.48
C SER A 207 0.81 -7.59 22.79
N ASP A 208 -0.02 -6.63 23.22
CA ASP A 208 0.20 -5.76 24.39
C ASP A 208 -0.28 -6.33 25.74
N ALA A 209 -0.85 -7.54 25.79
CA ALA A 209 -1.23 -8.16 27.05
C ALA A 209 0.03 -8.65 27.80
N PRO A 210 0.37 -8.13 29.00
CA PRO A 210 1.42 -8.72 29.83
C PRO A 210 1.04 -10.18 30.15
N ILE A 211 1.96 -11.12 29.96
CA ILE A 211 1.87 -12.43 30.62
C ILE A 211 2.45 -12.19 32.00
N ASP A 212 1.65 -12.40 33.05
CA ASP A 212 2.16 -12.38 34.42
C ASP A 212 3.16 -13.55 34.54
N PRO A 213 4.43 -13.31 34.89
CA PRO A 213 5.42 -14.38 35.04
C PRO A 213 5.01 -15.42 36.09
N GLU A 214 4.13 -15.06 37.05
CA GLU A 214 3.58 -16.01 38.03
C GLU A 214 2.53 -16.97 37.45
N ASP A 215 1.95 -16.69 36.27
CA ASP A 215 1.01 -17.56 35.56
C ASP A 215 1.70 -18.60 34.65
N SER A 216 3.04 -18.60 34.59
CA SER A 216 3.82 -19.54 33.75
C SER A 216 3.85 -20.99 34.24
N ASP A 217 3.40 -21.24 35.49
CA ASP A 217 3.36 -22.58 36.10
C ASP A 217 2.03 -23.33 35.91
N LEU A 218 1.04 -22.73 35.23
CA LEU A 218 -0.18 -23.43 34.82
C LEU A 218 -0.04 -23.91 33.37
N GLY A 219 0.61 -25.06 33.22
CA GLY A 219 0.52 -25.87 32.02
C GLY A 219 -0.94 -26.05 31.60
N HIS A 220 -1.20 -25.81 30.32
CA HIS A 220 -2.52 -25.80 29.66
C HIS A 220 -3.35 -24.54 29.88
N ILE A 221 -2.97 -23.43 29.24
CA ILE A 221 -3.95 -22.43 28.81
C ILE A 221 -4.75 -23.06 27.66
N GLU A 222 -5.78 -23.81 28.01
CA GLU A 222 -6.85 -24.16 27.09
C GLU A 222 -7.43 -22.85 26.50
N SER A 223 -7.45 -22.79 25.17
CA SER A 223 -8.35 -22.00 24.32
C SER A 223 -9.43 -21.20 25.06
N GLY A 224 -9.28 -19.86 25.14
CA GLY A 224 -10.38 -19.02 25.61
C GLY A 224 -10.01 -17.69 26.26
N ARG A 225 -8.98 -16.96 25.79
CA ARG A 225 -9.02 -15.51 26.02
C ARG A 225 -10.19 -14.98 25.20
N GLU A 226 -11.32 -14.70 25.86
CA GLU A 226 -12.46 -14.01 25.24
C GLU A 226 -11.90 -12.78 24.51
N ALA A 227 -12.06 -12.76 23.18
CA ALA A 227 -11.63 -11.63 22.39
C ALA A 227 -12.36 -10.39 22.91
N ASP A 228 -11.61 -9.33 23.27
CA ASP A 228 -12.21 -8.08 23.71
C ASP A 228 -13.19 -7.61 22.63
N PRO A 229 -14.51 -7.57 22.89
CA PRO A 229 -15.49 -7.23 21.87
C PRO A 229 -15.24 -5.85 21.24
N LYS A 230 -14.63 -4.94 22.01
CA LYS A 230 -14.24 -3.62 21.52
C LYS A 230 -13.09 -3.70 20.53
N GLU A 231 -12.13 -4.57 20.75
CA GLU A 231 -11.00 -4.77 19.85
C GLU A 231 -11.42 -5.52 18.59
N THR A 232 -12.27 -6.55 18.69
CA THR A 232 -12.89 -7.19 17.52
C THR A 232 -13.62 -6.17 16.65
N LEU A 233 -14.40 -5.27 17.26
CA LEU A 233 -15.07 -4.20 16.54
C LEU A 233 -14.08 -3.23 15.84
N ARG A 234 -12.97 -2.90 16.50
CA ARG A 234 -11.92 -2.05 15.90
C ARG A 234 -11.21 -2.74 14.75
N ALA A 235 -10.83 -4.01 14.90
CA ALA A 235 -10.22 -4.81 13.85
C ALA A 235 -11.11 -4.87 12.59
N VAL A 236 -12.42 -5.11 12.76
CA VAL A 236 -13.38 -5.07 11.63
C VAL A 236 -13.43 -3.69 10.97
N ARG A 237 -13.40 -2.62 11.76
CA ARG A 237 -13.38 -1.24 11.23
C ARG A 237 -12.07 -0.91 10.52
N ARG A 238 -10.93 -1.36 11.04
CA ARG A 238 -9.61 -1.24 10.39
C ARG A 238 -9.62 -1.98 9.06
N ALA A 239 -10.10 -3.21 9.03
CA ALA A 239 -10.25 -3.99 7.80
C ALA A 239 -11.06 -3.25 6.72
N LEU A 240 -12.12 -2.52 7.10
CA LEU A 240 -12.94 -1.73 6.16
C LEU A 240 -12.17 -0.57 5.50
N VAL A 241 -11.16 0.00 6.16
CA VAL A 241 -10.38 1.14 5.63
C VAL A 241 -9.01 0.73 5.07
N GLU A 242 -8.47 -0.41 5.51
CA GLU A 242 -7.17 -0.93 5.07
C GLU A 242 -7.27 -1.93 3.91
N HIS A 243 -8.44 -2.52 3.66
CA HIS A 243 -8.61 -3.51 2.59
C HIS A 243 -9.61 -3.05 1.52
N PRO A 244 -9.36 -3.38 0.23
CA PRO A 244 -10.31 -3.09 -0.84
C PRO A 244 -11.69 -3.69 -0.58
N VAL A 245 -11.72 -4.89 0.01
CA VAL A 245 -12.91 -5.67 0.34
C VAL A 245 -12.66 -6.46 1.62
N VAL A 246 -13.65 -6.45 2.52
CA VAL A 246 -13.70 -7.31 3.71
C VAL A 246 -14.65 -8.45 3.42
N TYR A 247 -14.10 -9.65 3.20
CA TYR A 247 -14.89 -10.85 3.02
C TYR A 247 -15.31 -11.42 4.37
N LEU A 248 -16.55 -11.90 4.45
CA LEU A 248 -17.03 -12.58 5.66
C LEU A 248 -16.25 -13.86 5.94
N ASP A 249 -15.71 -14.50 4.90
CA ASP A 249 -14.98 -15.77 5.02
C ASP A 249 -13.55 -15.58 5.55
N ASP A 250 -13.06 -14.34 5.62
CA ASP A 250 -11.82 -14.00 6.31
C ASP A 250 -12.01 -13.83 7.83
N LEU A 251 -13.27 -13.79 8.30
CA LEU A 251 -13.64 -13.36 9.65
C LEU A 251 -14.15 -14.52 10.51
N ASP A 252 -13.81 -14.50 11.80
CA ASP A 252 -14.39 -15.39 12.81
C ASP A 252 -15.86 -15.01 13.14
N GLY A 253 -16.52 -15.80 13.99
CA GLY A 253 -17.94 -15.61 14.30
C GLY A 253 -18.28 -14.23 14.88
N ASP A 254 -17.44 -13.71 15.76
CA ASP A 254 -17.65 -12.41 16.41
C ASP A 254 -17.40 -11.26 15.43
N ALA A 255 -16.33 -11.34 14.64
CA ALA A 255 -16.02 -10.36 13.61
C ALA A 255 -17.07 -10.35 12.48
N ARG A 256 -17.61 -11.52 12.07
CA ARG A 256 -18.74 -11.59 11.13
C ARG A 256 -19.99 -10.91 11.68
N THR A 257 -20.29 -11.13 12.96
CA THR A 257 -21.41 -10.46 13.65
C THR A 257 -21.18 -8.95 13.70
N ALA A 258 -19.97 -8.51 14.00
CA ALA A 258 -19.62 -7.09 14.03
C ALA A 258 -19.72 -6.43 12.64
N LEU A 259 -19.27 -7.09 11.56
CA LEU A 259 -19.32 -6.55 10.19
C LEU A 259 -20.76 -6.42 9.67
N THR A 260 -21.62 -7.40 9.98
CA THR A 260 -23.02 -7.39 9.55
C THR A 260 -23.88 -6.37 10.31
N ALA A 261 -23.41 -5.89 11.47
CA ALA A 261 -24.10 -4.86 12.23
C ALA A 261 -24.09 -3.51 11.47
N SER A 262 -25.27 -2.97 11.16
CA SER A 262 -25.40 -1.76 10.33
C SER A 262 -24.61 -0.56 10.88
N ARG A 263 -24.57 -0.42 12.21
CA ARG A 263 -23.86 0.68 12.90
C ARG A 263 -22.35 0.62 12.70
N THR A 264 -21.75 -0.57 12.64
CA THR A 264 -20.30 -0.75 12.49
C THR A 264 -19.81 -0.06 11.22
N VAL A 265 -20.46 -0.40 10.10
CA VAL A 265 -20.13 0.16 8.79
C VAL A 265 -20.58 1.62 8.68
N ALA A 266 -21.78 1.98 9.19
CA ALA A 266 -22.29 3.35 9.13
C ALA A 266 -21.38 4.37 9.84
N ASP A 267 -20.71 3.97 10.93
CA ASP A 267 -19.77 4.84 11.63
C ASP A 267 -18.51 5.11 10.79
N VAL A 268 -18.06 4.12 10.02
CA VAL A 268 -16.94 4.28 9.07
C VAL A 268 -17.37 5.11 7.85
N GLU A 269 -18.58 4.89 7.32
CA GLU A 269 -19.17 5.72 6.25
C GLU A 269 -19.27 7.20 6.70
N LEU A 270 -19.70 7.46 7.93
CA LEU A 270 -19.81 8.81 8.46
C LEU A 270 -18.44 9.50 8.61
N LEU A 271 -17.44 8.79 9.14
CA LEU A 271 -16.07 9.32 9.27
C LEU A 271 -15.46 9.63 7.89
N THR A 272 -15.55 8.67 6.97
CA THR A 272 -14.80 8.71 5.71
C THR A 272 -15.56 9.40 4.59
N GLY A 273 -16.89 9.53 4.69
CA GLY A 273 -17.77 9.97 3.61
C GLY A 273 -17.85 9.00 2.43
N LEU A 274 -17.32 7.78 2.57
CA LEU A 274 -17.45 6.73 1.55
C LEU A 274 -18.77 5.99 1.71
N VAL A 275 -19.21 5.35 0.63
CA VAL A 275 -20.42 4.55 0.60
C VAL A 275 -20.05 3.07 0.63
N ALA A 276 -20.66 2.31 1.53
CA ALA A 276 -20.45 0.87 1.61
C ALA A 276 -21.34 0.12 0.63
N GLU A 277 -20.71 -0.66 -0.26
CA GLU A 277 -21.36 -1.71 -1.03
C GLU A 277 -21.40 -2.98 -0.17
N ARG A 278 -22.60 -3.44 0.20
CA ARG A 278 -22.81 -4.65 1.01
C ARG A 278 -23.35 -5.77 0.11
N ARG A 279 -22.72 -6.93 0.14
CA ARG A 279 -23.13 -8.12 -0.60
C ARG A 279 -23.16 -9.34 0.33
N ALA A 280 -23.59 -10.49 -0.18
CA ALA A 280 -23.70 -11.70 0.62
C ALA A 280 -22.32 -12.21 1.09
N GLU A 281 -21.28 -11.96 0.31
CA GLU A 281 -19.89 -12.34 0.55
C GLU A 281 -19.13 -11.40 1.51
N GLY A 282 -19.58 -10.15 1.68
CA GLY A 282 -18.76 -9.14 2.36
C GLY A 282 -19.15 -7.69 2.08
N VAL A 283 -18.25 -6.79 2.47
CA VAL A 283 -18.45 -5.32 2.40
C VAL A 283 -17.24 -4.65 1.77
N ALA A 284 -17.47 -3.69 0.88
CA ALA A 284 -16.45 -2.84 0.30
C ALA A 284 -16.82 -1.36 0.46
N LEU A 285 -15.87 -0.50 0.84
CA LEU A 285 -16.05 0.94 0.84
C LEU A 285 -15.69 1.51 -0.54
N ILE A 286 -16.62 2.22 -1.18
CA ILE A 286 -16.43 2.70 -2.55
C ILE A 286 -15.87 4.12 -2.55
N ASP A 287 -14.57 4.23 -2.88
CA ASP A 287 -13.89 5.52 -3.07
C ASP A 287 -14.11 6.10 -4.47
N THR A 288 -15.24 6.77 -4.64
CA THR A 288 -15.55 7.49 -5.89
C THR A 288 -14.60 8.67 -6.15
N SER A 289 -14.03 9.24 -5.09
CA SER A 289 -13.12 10.38 -5.18
C SER A 289 -11.73 9.99 -5.67
N GLY A 290 -11.31 8.74 -5.41
CA GLY A 290 -9.95 8.26 -5.66
C GLY A 290 -8.92 9.00 -4.79
N ARG A 291 -9.30 9.33 -3.55
CA ARG A 291 -8.48 10.08 -2.57
C ARG A 291 -8.26 9.32 -1.26
N LEU A 292 -8.82 8.12 -1.13
CA LEU A 292 -8.51 7.19 -0.06
C LEU A 292 -7.69 6.01 -0.58
N SER A 293 -8.11 5.42 -1.70
CA SER A 293 -7.46 4.25 -2.28
C SER A 293 -6.11 4.59 -2.92
N ASP A 294 -5.11 3.75 -2.66
CA ASP A 294 -3.79 3.73 -3.28
C ASP A 294 -3.86 3.46 -4.80
N HIS A 295 -4.80 2.60 -5.20
CA HIS A 295 -5.05 2.25 -6.59
C HIS A 295 -6.48 2.61 -7.01
N ARG A 296 -6.61 3.57 -7.92
CA ARG A 296 -7.91 3.87 -8.56
C ARG A 296 -8.25 2.78 -9.56
N PHE A 297 -9.39 2.11 -9.35
CA PHE A 297 -9.90 1.11 -10.25
C PHE A 297 -11.44 1.16 -10.35
N PRO A 298 -12.03 1.15 -11.57
CA PRO A 298 -11.36 1.20 -12.87
C PRO A 298 -10.64 2.53 -13.15
N SER A 299 -9.64 2.53 -14.04
CA SER A 299 -8.91 3.75 -14.47
C SER A 299 -8.48 3.70 -15.93
N THR A 300 -7.90 4.80 -16.44
CA THR A 300 -7.65 5.03 -17.87
C THR A 300 -6.34 4.44 -18.41
N GLY A 301 -5.49 3.85 -17.56
CA GLY A 301 -4.23 3.26 -17.99
C GLY A 301 -4.42 1.90 -18.66
N THR A 302 -3.56 1.54 -19.63
CA THR A 302 -3.63 0.26 -20.35
C THR A 302 -3.72 -0.95 -19.40
N ILE A 303 -2.91 -0.98 -18.35
CA ILE A 303 -2.94 -2.08 -17.36
C ILE A 303 -4.30 -2.17 -16.67
N ALA A 304 -4.88 -1.03 -16.25
CA ALA A 304 -6.17 -1.00 -15.57
C ALA A 304 -7.33 -1.35 -16.51
N GLN A 305 -7.28 -0.91 -17.77
CA GLN A 305 -8.27 -1.28 -18.79
C GLN A 305 -8.24 -2.77 -19.11
N VAL A 306 -7.04 -3.34 -19.27
CA VAL A 306 -6.88 -4.77 -19.54
C VAL A 306 -7.27 -5.60 -18.31
N ALA A 307 -6.88 -5.18 -17.10
CA ALA A 307 -7.33 -5.81 -15.86
C ALA A 307 -8.86 -5.81 -15.73
N LEU A 308 -9.52 -4.70 -16.08
CA LEU A 308 -10.98 -4.61 -16.09
C LEU A 308 -11.61 -5.58 -17.10
N LEU A 309 -11.05 -5.68 -18.31
CA LEU A 309 -11.52 -6.62 -19.34
C LEU A 309 -11.33 -8.08 -18.88
N ILE A 310 -10.17 -8.43 -18.34
CA ILE A 310 -9.91 -9.75 -17.76
C ILE A 310 -10.90 -10.05 -16.63
N ALA A 311 -11.20 -9.08 -15.76
CA ALA A 311 -12.18 -9.26 -14.68
C ALA A 311 -13.59 -9.56 -15.22
N GLY A 312 -13.99 -8.92 -16.32
CA GLY A 312 -15.24 -9.22 -17.02
C GLY A 312 -15.25 -10.65 -17.58
N GLU A 313 -14.23 -11.03 -18.34
CA GLU A 313 -14.12 -12.37 -18.94
C GLU A 313 -14.07 -13.47 -17.85
N ILE A 314 -13.37 -13.25 -16.73
CA ILE A 314 -13.38 -14.17 -15.57
C ILE A 314 -14.77 -14.27 -14.97
N SER A 315 -15.44 -13.13 -14.74
CA SER A 315 -16.79 -13.11 -14.18
C SER A 315 -17.77 -13.90 -15.07
N ASP A 316 -17.69 -13.71 -16.38
CA ASP A 316 -18.54 -14.42 -17.33
C ASP A 316 -18.23 -15.91 -17.33
N ARG A 317 -16.94 -16.30 -17.33
CA ARG A 317 -16.51 -17.71 -17.28
C ARG A 317 -16.97 -18.45 -16.02
N VAL A 318 -17.03 -17.77 -14.88
CA VAL A 318 -17.44 -18.38 -13.60
C VAL A 318 -18.95 -18.58 -13.52
N VAL A 319 -19.73 -17.69 -14.16
CA VAL A 319 -21.20 -17.72 -14.10
C VAL A 319 -21.81 -18.49 -15.28
N ASP A 320 -21.05 -18.74 -16.34
CA ASP A 320 -21.51 -19.46 -17.54
C ASP A 320 -21.99 -20.89 -17.20
N PRO A 321 -23.30 -21.18 -17.32
CA PRO A 321 -23.85 -22.50 -17.02
C PRO A 321 -23.52 -23.56 -18.09
N ASP A 322 -23.15 -23.14 -19.30
CA ASP A 322 -22.86 -24.03 -20.42
C ASP A 322 -21.36 -24.39 -20.48
N ALA A 323 -20.50 -23.66 -19.76
CA ALA A 323 -19.08 -23.94 -19.67
C ALA A 323 -18.79 -25.15 -18.74
N PRO A 324 -17.68 -25.88 -18.98
CA PRO A 324 -17.23 -26.93 -18.06
C PRO A 324 -17.05 -26.39 -16.63
N ALA A 325 -17.46 -27.18 -15.63
CA ALA A 325 -17.30 -26.83 -14.23
C ALA A 325 -15.81 -26.56 -13.90
N LEU A 326 -15.57 -25.50 -13.14
CA LEU A 326 -14.23 -25.14 -12.68
C LEU A 326 -13.87 -25.98 -11.45
N THR A 327 -12.60 -26.42 -11.40
CA THR A 327 -12.02 -26.95 -10.17
C THR A 327 -11.99 -25.85 -9.11
N THR A 328 -12.22 -26.21 -7.86
CA THR A 328 -12.20 -25.26 -6.74
C THR A 328 -11.10 -25.61 -5.74
N HIS A 329 -10.46 -24.59 -5.17
CA HIS A 329 -9.43 -24.74 -4.13
C HIS A 329 -9.62 -23.73 -3.00
N PRO A 330 -9.17 -24.02 -1.77
CA PRO A 330 -9.17 -23.04 -0.71
C PRO A 330 -8.06 -21.99 -0.92
N LEU A 331 -8.21 -20.82 -0.31
CA LEU A 331 -7.12 -19.85 -0.24
C LEU A 331 -5.94 -20.41 0.59
N PRO A 332 -4.69 -20.10 0.22
CA PRO A 332 -3.53 -20.47 1.02
C PRO A 332 -3.52 -19.74 2.37
N ALA A 333 -2.90 -20.36 3.38
CA ALA A 333 -2.78 -19.75 4.70
C ALA A 333 -1.81 -18.56 4.69
N SER A 334 -2.16 -17.50 5.43
CA SER A 334 -1.43 -16.22 5.44
C SER A 334 -0.20 -16.20 6.36
N ASP A 335 0.05 -17.26 7.13
CA ASP A 335 1.12 -17.27 8.15
C ASP A 335 2.55 -17.38 7.57
N LEU A 336 2.69 -17.70 6.29
CA LEU A 336 4.00 -17.83 5.63
C LEU A 336 4.86 -16.56 5.74
N LEU A 337 4.24 -15.37 5.71
CA LEU A 337 4.98 -14.12 5.83
C LEU A 337 5.49 -13.87 7.25
N VAL A 338 4.75 -14.33 8.26
CA VAL A 338 5.20 -14.28 9.66
C VAL A 338 6.40 -15.20 9.83
N GLU A 339 6.31 -16.44 9.36
CA GLU A 339 7.41 -17.42 9.43
C GLU A 339 8.67 -16.89 8.73
N GLN A 340 8.54 -16.37 7.51
CA GLN A 340 9.67 -15.81 6.76
C GLN A 340 10.33 -14.62 7.46
N LEU A 341 9.55 -13.76 8.12
CA LEU A 341 10.10 -12.62 8.85
C LEU A 341 10.72 -13.04 10.16
N ASP A 342 10.11 -13.98 10.88
CA ASP A 342 10.63 -14.52 12.14
C ASP A 342 11.98 -15.23 11.92
N ASP A 343 12.11 -16.01 10.85
CA ASP A 343 13.38 -16.63 10.42
C ASP A 343 14.47 -15.59 10.07
N ALA A 344 14.06 -14.38 9.69
CA ALA A 344 14.97 -13.28 9.37
C ALA A 344 15.33 -12.40 10.58
N ILE A 345 14.70 -12.59 11.74
CA ILE A 345 15.07 -11.87 12.97
C ILE A 345 16.44 -12.40 13.44
N PRO A 346 17.44 -11.51 13.67
CA PRO A 346 18.76 -11.94 14.13
C PRO A 346 18.67 -12.74 15.44
N GLY A 347 19.07 -14.01 15.40
CA GLY A 347 19.14 -14.87 16.58
C GLY A 347 20.45 -14.73 17.36
N GLY A 348 20.38 -14.73 18.69
CA GLY A 348 21.53 -14.79 19.61
C GLY A 348 22.25 -13.45 19.88
N GLY A 349 23.11 -13.44 20.91
CA GLY A 349 23.90 -12.26 21.32
C GLY A 349 23.16 -11.28 22.23
N ILE A 350 23.59 -10.00 22.24
CA ILE A 350 23.03 -8.92 23.09
C ILE A 350 21.51 -8.74 22.87
N PHE A 351 21.02 -9.05 21.67
CA PHE A 351 19.58 -9.02 21.35
C PHE A 351 18.79 -10.13 22.05
N GLY A 352 19.39 -11.29 22.30
CA GLY A 352 18.78 -12.37 23.08
C GLY A 352 18.52 -11.93 24.52
N ASP A 353 19.54 -11.33 25.14
CA ASP A 353 19.50 -10.81 26.53
C ASP A 353 18.57 -9.58 26.66
N LEU A 354 18.51 -8.71 25.64
CA LEU A 354 17.58 -7.58 25.59
C LEU A 354 16.13 -8.02 25.31
N ALA A 355 15.95 -9.15 24.66
CA ALA A 355 14.64 -9.70 24.33
C ALA A 355 13.99 -10.48 25.48
N ASP A 356 14.63 -10.58 26.66
CA ASP A 356 14.10 -11.30 27.84
C ASP A 356 12.79 -10.73 28.41
N PHE A 357 12.29 -9.62 27.87
CA PHE A 357 10.94 -9.10 28.13
C PHE A 357 9.90 -9.49 27.06
N GLY A 358 10.24 -10.43 26.17
CA GLY A 358 9.43 -10.85 25.04
C GLY A 358 8.86 -12.26 25.23
N PHE A 359 7.53 -12.31 25.23
CA PHE A 359 6.64 -13.48 25.22
C PHE A 359 7.23 -14.74 24.56
N PRO A 360 7.00 -15.95 25.12
CA PRO A 360 7.09 -17.14 24.29
C PRO A 360 6.13 -16.96 23.13
N ALA A 361 6.65 -16.92 21.91
CA ALA A 361 5.86 -17.06 20.71
C ALA A 361 5.33 -18.50 20.74
N ASP A 362 4.14 -18.69 21.29
CA ASP A 362 3.43 -19.95 21.07
C ASP A 362 2.89 -19.84 19.64
N PRO A 363 3.37 -20.67 18.69
CA PRO A 363 2.84 -20.67 17.34
C PRO A 363 1.49 -21.38 17.41
N THR A 364 0.48 -20.72 17.98
CA THR A 364 -0.89 -21.20 17.88
C THR A 364 -1.36 -20.84 16.48
N THR A 365 -0.96 -21.66 15.52
CA THR A 365 -1.71 -21.85 14.28
C THR A 365 -3.07 -22.32 14.75
N VAL A 366 -4.04 -21.41 14.81
CA VAL A 366 -5.43 -21.79 14.97
C VAL A 366 -5.76 -22.50 13.67
N GLU A 367 -5.54 -23.81 13.64
CA GLU A 367 -6.11 -24.69 12.63
C GLU A 367 -7.61 -24.60 12.81
N ASN A 368 -8.20 -23.59 12.20
CA ASN A 368 -9.63 -23.50 12.02
C ASN A 368 -9.98 -24.67 11.10
N SER A 369 -10.37 -25.78 11.71
CA SER A 369 -10.89 -27.00 11.08
C SER A 369 -12.30 -26.80 10.51
N ALA A 370 -12.74 -25.54 10.38
CA ALA A 370 -13.85 -25.17 9.53
C ALA A 370 -13.48 -25.50 8.08
N GLU A 371 -14.41 -26.12 7.34
CA GLU A 371 -14.29 -26.34 5.91
C GLU A 371 -13.95 -25.00 5.23
N ARG A 372 -12.69 -24.84 4.81
CA ARG A 372 -12.24 -23.60 4.17
C ARG A 372 -13.04 -23.37 2.90
N THR A 373 -13.59 -22.16 2.75
CA THR A 373 -14.33 -21.78 1.54
C THR A 373 -13.49 -22.10 0.31
N GLN A 374 -14.12 -22.77 -0.64
CA GLN A 374 -13.53 -23.18 -1.90
C GLN A 374 -13.82 -22.12 -2.98
N TYR A 375 -12.79 -21.76 -3.75
CA TYR A 375 -12.87 -20.73 -4.79
C TYR A 375 -12.57 -21.33 -6.17
N PRO A 376 -13.30 -20.93 -7.23
CA PRO A 376 -13.02 -21.40 -8.58
C PRO A 376 -11.61 -21.03 -9.05
N LEU A 377 -10.91 -22.00 -9.65
CA LEU A 377 -9.61 -21.80 -10.27
C LEU A 377 -9.76 -21.50 -11.76
N ILE A 378 -9.14 -20.40 -12.19
CA ILE A 378 -8.90 -20.11 -13.60
C ILE A 378 -7.43 -20.38 -13.89
N GLU A 379 -7.17 -21.31 -14.83
CA GLU A 379 -5.82 -21.72 -15.20
C GLU A 379 -5.08 -20.65 -16.01
N ASP A 380 -3.75 -20.63 -15.90
CA ASP A 380 -2.89 -19.71 -16.65
C ASP A 380 -3.05 -19.86 -18.17
N SER A 381 -3.29 -21.09 -18.64
CA SER A 381 -3.52 -21.41 -20.06
C SER A 381 -4.71 -20.61 -20.63
N TRP A 382 -5.79 -20.50 -19.86
CA TRP A 382 -6.98 -19.74 -20.22
C TRP A 382 -6.73 -18.23 -20.14
N LEU A 383 -6.00 -17.76 -19.11
CA LEU A 383 -5.64 -16.34 -18.99
C LEU A 383 -4.75 -15.88 -20.15
N VAL A 384 -3.84 -16.73 -20.63
CA VAL A 384 -3.02 -16.47 -21.81
C VAL A 384 -3.93 -16.25 -23.03
N SER A 385 -4.86 -17.18 -23.31
CA SER A 385 -5.75 -17.03 -24.47
C SER A 385 -6.62 -15.78 -24.39
N VAL A 386 -7.13 -15.44 -23.21
CA VAL A 386 -7.94 -14.22 -23.03
C VAL A 386 -7.12 -12.97 -23.29
N VAL A 387 -5.90 -12.89 -22.78
CA VAL A 387 -5.03 -11.72 -23.03
C VAL A 387 -4.64 -11.63 -24.50
N ASP A 388 -4.35 -12.75 -25.15
CA ASP A 388 -4.08 -12.78 -26.59
C ASP A 388 -5.26 -12.24 -27.39
N ASP A 389 -6.47 -12.70 -27.11
CA ASP A 389 -7.70 -12.23 -27.75
C ASP A 389 -7.97 -10.74 -27.47
N LEU A 390 -7.67 -10.27 -26.26
CA LEU A 390 -7.81 -8.84 -25.91
C LEU A 390 -6.80 -7.97 -26.64
N VAL A 391 -5.55 -8.42 -26.77
CA VAL A 391 -4.51 -7.69 -27.53
C VAL A 391 -4.83 -7.70 -29.02
N ASP A 392 -5.35 -8.78 -29.57
CA ASP A 392 -5.74 -8.85 -30.98
C ASP A 392 -6.94 -7.93 -31.29
N ARG A 393 -7.92 -7.87 -30.39
CA ARG A 393 -9.11 -7.00 -30.54
C ARG A 393 -8.81 -5.51 -30.28
N PHE A 394 -8.07 -5.21 -29.22
CA PHE A 394 -7.97 -3.85 -28.66
C PHE A 394 -6.54 -3.29 -28.65
N GLY A 395 -5.52 -4.07 -29.00
CA GLY A 395 -4.11 -3.73 -28.85
C GLY A 395 -3.69 -2.40 -29.48
N ARG A 396 -4.35 -1.97 -30.57
CA ARG A 396 -4.12 -0.66 -31.21
C ARG A 396 -4.38 0.53 -30.29
N THR A 397 -5.22 0.35 -29.27
CA THR A 397 -5.57 1.39 -28.29
C THR A 397 -4.61 1.40 -27.08
N PHE A 398 -3.81 0.35 -26.92
CA PHE A 398 -2.88 0.18 -25.81
C PHE A 398 -1.60 0.97 -26.02
N ALA A 399 -0.93 1.35 -24.94
CA ALA A 399 0.37 2.00 -25.01
C ALA A 399 1.38 1.11 -25.75
N ALA A 400 2.24 1.72 -26.58
CA ALA A 400 3.11 1.02 -27.52
C ALA A 400 3.95 -0.10 -26.88
N GLN A 401 4.48 0.13 -25.67
CA GLN A 401 5.27 -0.87 -24.94
C GLN A 401 4.53 -2.19 -24.67
N TRP A 402 3.20 -2.15 -24.54
CA TRP A 402 2.38 -3.32 -24.22
C TRP A 402 1.82 -4.02 -25.46
N GLN A 403 1.96 -3.42 -26.65
CA GLN A 403 1.48 -4.03 -27.90
C GLN A 403 2.26 -5.29 -28.26
N THR A 404 3.54 -5.34 -27.87
CA THR A 404 4.46 -6.45 -28.15
C THR A 404 4.76 -7.32 -26.92
N ASP A 405 4.52 -6.81 -25.71
CA ASP A 405 4.77 -7.52 -24.45
C ASP A 405 3.47 -8.01 -23.80
N ARG A 406 2.91 -9.09 -24.36
CA ARG A 406 1.65 -9.68 -23.88
C ARG A 406 1.79 -10.30 -22.49
N ASP A 407 2.92 -10.96 -22.23
CA ASP A 407 3.21 -11.59 -20.94
C ASP A 407 3.36 -10.54 -19.83
N GLY A 408 4.15 -9.49 -20.07
CA GLY A 408 4.29 -8.39 -19.11
C GLY A 408 2.96 -7.70 -18.85
N LEU A 409 2.13 -7.52 -19.88
CA LEU A 409 0.78 -6.97 -19.72
C LEU A 409 -0.11 -7.87 -18.84
N ARG A 410 -0.13 -9.19 -19.11
CA ARG A 410 -0.87 -10.18 -18.28
C ARG A 410 -0.42 -10.11 -16.83
N ILE A 411 0.88 -10.23 -16.59
CA ILE A 411 1.46 -10.26 -15.23
C ILE A 411 1.07 -9.01 -14.45
N ARG A 412 1.16 -7.82 -15.07
CA ARG A 412 0.82 -6.55 -14.41
C ARG A 412 -0.68 -6.41 -14.17
N ALA A 413 -1.52 -6.85 -15.10
CA ALA A 413 -2.98 -6.82 -14.95
C ALA A 413 -3.46 -7.78 -13.85
N ILE A 414 -2.96 -9.01 -13.83
CA ILE A 414 -3.25 -10.00 -12.77
C ILE A 414 -2.75 -9.52 -11.41
N ALA A 415 -1.54 -8.95 -11.35
CA ALA A 415 -1.03 -8.36 -10.11
C ALA A 415 -1.94 -7.22 -9.59
N LEU A 416 -2.49 -6.39 -10.48
CA LEU A 416 -3.44 -5.35 -10.09
C LEU A 416 -4.75 -5.96 -9.53
N LEU A 417 -5.33 -6.96 -10.22
CA LEU A 417 -6.54 -7.63 -9.75
C LEU A 417 -6.34 -8.34 -8.40
N HIS A 418 -5.15 -8.94 -8.19
CA HIS A 418 -4.78 -9.55 -6.92
C HIS A 418 -4.74 -8.49 -5.81
N ARG A 419 -4.03 -7.37 -6.00
CA ARG A 419 -3.95 -6.29 -5.00
C ARG A 419 -5.33 -5.72 -4.63
N LEU A 420 -6.24 -5.66 -5.59
CA LEU A 420 -7.62 -5.22 -5.38
C LEU A 420 -8.51 -6.28 -4.70
N ARG A 421 -7.93 -7.44 -4.32
CA ARG A 421 -8.62 -8.61 -3.76
C ARG A 421 -9.81 -9.07 -4.61
N LEU A 422 -9.67 -8.98 -5.94
CA LEU A 422 -10.64 -9.51 -6.91
C LEU A 422 -10.34 -10.97 -7.27
N ILE A 423 -9.06 -11.34 -7.15
CA ILE A 423 -8.53 -12.68 -7.35
C ILE A 423 -7.41 -12.93 -6.33
N HIS A 424 -6.96 -14.18 -6.22
CA HIS A 424 -5.75 -14.55 -5.50
C HIS A 424 -4.86 -15.39 -6.41
N SER A 425 -3.61 -14.96 -6.63
CA SER A 425 -2.67 -15.69 -7.48
C SER A 425 -2.16 -16.96 -6.79
N VAL A 426 -2.17 -18.08 -7.50
CA VAL A 426 -1.65 -19.37 -7.03
C VAL A 426 -0.75 -19.99 -8.10
N SER A 427 -0.06 -21.08 -7.78
CA SER A 427 0.69 -21.82 -8.79
C SER A 427 -0.26 -22.40 -9.85
N GLY A 428 -0.06 -22.03 -11.12
CA GLY A 428 -0.84 -22.53 -12.26
C GLY A 428 -2.11 -21.74 -12.60
N GLY A 429 -2.41 -20.64 -11.90
CA GLY A 429 -3.57 -19.81 -12.21
C GLY A 429 -3.96 -18.83 -11.11
N VAL A 430 -5.25 -18.50 -11.08
CA VAL A 430 -5.82 -17.56 -10.10
C VAL A 430 -7.11 -18.10 -9.51
N LEU A 431 -7.28 -17.95 -8.20
CA LEU A 431 -8.54 -18.21 -7.51
C LEU A 431 -9.42 -16.97 -7.59
N VAL A 432 -10.67 -17.16 -8.00
CA VAL A 432 -11.60 -16.06 -8.26
C VAL A 432 -12.37 -15.71 -7.01
N LEU A 433 -12.33 -14.43 -6.60
CA LEU A 433 -13.04 -13.95 -5.42
C LEU A 433 -14.40 -13.33 -5.82
N PRO A 434 -15.46 -13.49 -4.99
CA PRO A 434 -16.83 -13.17 -5.42
C PRO A 434 -17.06 -11.72 -5.87
N VAL A 435 -16.32 -10.77 -5.29
CA VAL A 435 -16.49 -9.34 -5.60
C VAL A 435 -16.19 -9.02 -7.06
N ILE A 436 -15.46 -9.87 -7.78
CA ILE A 436 -15.15 -9.70 -9.20
C ILE A 436 -16.43 -9.58 -10.05
N ALA A 437 -17.53 -10.20 -9.59
CA ALA A 437 -18.83 -10.19 -10.25
C ALA A 437 -19.41 -8.77 -10.43
N ARG A 438 -18.87 -7.77 -9.73
CA ARG A 438 -19.22 -6.36 -9.97
C ARG A 438 -18.81 -5.83 -11.35
N TYR A 439 -17.87 -6.51 -12.01
CA TYR A 439 -17.37 -6.18 -13.34
C TYR A 439 -17.96 -7.08 -14.42
N ARG A 440 -19.07 -7.77 -14.12
CA ARG A 440 -19.88 -8.45 -15.14
C ARG A 440 -20.41 -7.42 -16.15
N ASP A 441 -20.55 -7.86 -17.40
CA ASP A 441 -21.11 -7.05 -18.49
C ASP A 441 -20.38 -5.72 -18.74
N VAL A 442 -19.08 -5.65 -18.42
CA VAL A 442 -18.29 -4.45 -18.69
C VAL A 442 -18.21 -4.21 -20.19
N MET A 443 -18.93 -3.18 -20.63
CA MET A 443 -18.89 -2.70 -22.01
C MET A 443 -17.76 -1.67 -22.17
N VAL A 444 -16.72 -2.02 -22.91
CA VAL A 444 -15.68 -1.05 -23.30
C VAL A 444 -16.14 -0.26 -24.51
N SER A 445 -16.43 1.03 -24.33
CA SER A 445 -16.60 1.96 -25.44
C SER A 445 -15.22 2.37 -25.96
N VAL A 446 -14.75 1.75 -27.05
CA VAL A 446 -13.55 2.20 -27.75
C VAL A 446 -13.85 3.55 -28.41
N ARG A 447 -13.25 4.64 -27.91
CA ARG A 447 -13.20 5.89 -28.67
C ARG A 447 -12.09 5.74 -29.70
N ASP A 448 -12.45 5.63 -30.97
CA ASP A 448 -11.48 5.71 -32.05
C ASP A 448 -10.70 7.01 -31.91
N ARG A 449 -9.39 6.88 -31.66
CA ARG A 449 -8.49 8.02 -31.64
C ARG A 449 -8.29 8.41 -33.10
N ALA A 450 -9.02 9.45 -33.55
CA ALA A 450 -8.80 10.01 -34.88
C ALA A 450 -7.29 10.32 -35.01
N PRO A 451 -6.61 9.81 -36.05
CA PRO A 451 -5.21 10.12 -36.26
C PRO A 451 -5.09 11.65 -36.37
N GLN A 452 -4.26 12.25 -35.51
CA GLN A 452 -3.86 13.63 -35.71
C GLN A 452 -2.99 13.63 -36.97
N ASP A 453 -3.59 14.01 -38.09
CA ASP A 453 -2.88 14.20 -39.35
C ASP A 453 -1.71 15.17 -39.16
N SER A 454 -0.60 14.78 -39.78
CA SER A 454 0.75 15.33 -39.71
C SER A 454 0.87 16.85 -39.55
N LEU A 455 1.77 17.21 -38.63
CA LEU A 455 2.40 18.50 -38.38
C LEU A 455 3.37 18.94 -39.51
N PHE A 456 2.99 18.75 -40.77
CA PHE A 456 3.67 19.31 -41.93
C PHE A 456 2.63 19.89 -42.89
N GLY A 457 2.11 21.07 -42.52
CA GLY A 457 1.46 21.96 -43.48
C GLY A 457 2.53 22.45 -44.45
N THR A 458 2.38 22.05 -45.72
CA THR A 458 3.19 22.52 -46.84
C THR A 458 3.19 24.04 -46.86
N GLU A 459 4.38 24.65 -46.77
CA GLU A 459 4.58 26.07 -47.07
C GLU A 459 4.08 26.37 -48.48
N GLN A 460 2.91 26.99 -48.59
CA GLN A 460 2.54 27.73 -49.80
C GLN A 460 3.09 29.14 -49.68
N ALA A 461 4.16 29.40 -50.42
CA ALA A 461 4.74 30.72 -50.59
C ALA A 461 3.71 31.72 -51.19
N PRO A 462 3.75 33.00 -50.79
CA PRO A 462 2.86 34.00 -51.36
C PRO A 462 3.37 34.42 -52.74
N SER A 463 2.64 34.07 -53.80
CA SER A 463 2.83 34.71 -55.11
C SER A 463 1.95 35.95 -55.19
N THR A 464 2.63 37.08 -55.30
CA THR A 464 2.13 38.42 -55.64
C THR A 464 1.11 38.44 -56.77
N ASP A 465 0.02 39.18 -56.52
CA ASP A 465 -0.93 39.77 -57.48
C ASP A 465 -0.18 40.66 -58.50
N PRO A 466 -0.65 40.84 -59.76
CA PRO A 466 -1.75 41.80 -59.99
C PRO A 466 -2.72 41.46 -61.14
N SER A 467 -3.79 42.27 -61.25
CA SER A 467 -4.67 42.53 -62.42
C SER A 467 -5.73 41.46 -62.73
N GLU A 468 -6.98 41.74 -63.08
CA GLU A 468 -7.75 42.94 -63.43
C GLU A 468 -9.23 42.50 -63.62
N VAL A 469 -10.18 43.39 -63.31
CA VAL A 469 -11.39 43.68 -64.15
C VAL A 469 -12.61 42.74 -64.15
N GLU A 470 -13.75 43.34 -63.75
CA GLU A 470 -15.16 43.14 -64.16
C GLU A 470 -15.84 41.79 -63.87
N ALA A 471 -17.08 41.70 -63.36
CA ALA A 471 -18.21 42.64 -63.23
C ALA A 471 -19.09 42.25 -62.03
#